data_AF-A0AA42W4W5-F1
#
_entry.id   AF-A0AA42W4W5-F1
#
_cell.length_a   1.000
_cell.length_b   1.000
_cell.length_c   1.000
_cell.angle_alpha   90.00
_cell.angle_beta   90.00
_cell.angle_gamma   90.00
#
_symmetry.space_group_name_H-M   'P 1'
#
loop_
_entity.id
_entity.type
_entity.pdbx_description
1 polymer ?
#
loop_
_entity_poly.entity_id
_entity_poly.type
_entity_poly.pdbx_seq_one_letter_code
_entity_poly.pdbx_strand_id
1 'polypeptide(L)'
;ATYIWIISNRKPAARQGKVQLIDASGMWQKMRKSLGSKRKEMSDAHIDHITRLFGDFVEAKGEDGQPISRIFDNEEFGYYSITVERPLRDEAGKIILGQKGKLKGKPQPDSRLRDTENVPYLQDVAEYFKREVLPHAPDAWIDPDKTKVGYEIPFNRHFYVFKPPRPLEVIDAELKQTTDRILDMIKGLSA
;
A
#
# COMPACT_ATOMS: atom_id res chain seq x y z
N ALA A 1 -9.83 9.55 2.65
CA ALA A 1 -8.48 9.95 3.08
C ALA A 1 -8.11 11.23 2.34
N THR A 2 -7.27 12.08 2.93
CA THR A 2 -6.79 13.33 2.31
C THR A 2 -5.27 13.27 2.24
N TYR A 3 -4.71 13.62 1.09
CA TYR A 3 -3.26 13.61 0.85
C TYR A 3 -2.80 15.01 0.44
N ILE A 4 -1.57 15.36 0.83
CA ILE A 4 -0.90 16.59 0.42
C ILE A 4 0.38 16.19 -0.30
N TRP A 5 0.57 16.68 -1.52
CA TRP A 5 1.74 16.40 -2.33
C TRP A 5 2.66 17.62 -2.38
N ILE A 6 3.91 17.42 -2.00
CA ILE A 6 4.98 18.41 -2.16
C ILE A 6 5.91 17.88 -3.25
N ILE A 7 5.85 18.51 -4.42
CA ILE A 7 6.60 18.10 -5.61
C ILE A 7 7.58 19.22 -5.97
N SER A 8 8.84 18.85 -6.22
CA SER A 8 9.87 19.78 -6.67
C SER A 8 10.80 19.07 -7.64
N ASN A 9 11.13 19.76 -8.74
CA ASN A 9 12.19 19.38 -9.68
C ASN A 9 13.57 19.92 -9.26
N ARG A 10 13.64 20.71 -8.18
CA ARG A 10 14.87 21.30 -7.62
C ARG A 10 15.07 20.77 -6.21
N LYS A 11 15.36 19.46 -6.10
CA LYS A 11 15.65 18.82 -4.83
C LYS A 11 17.13 19.03 -4.44
N PRO A 12 17.43 19.33 -3.16
CA PRO A 12 18.80 19.24 -2.64
C PRO A 12 19.39 17.85 -2.90
N ALA A 13 20.72 17.75 -3.02
CA ALA A 13 21.41 16.51 -3.39
C ALA A 13 20.98 15.30 -2.54
N ALA A 14 20.85 15.47 -1.21
CA ALA A 14 20.43 14.40 -0.30
C ALA A 14 19.00 13.86 -0.54
N ARG A 15 18.14 14.58 -1.28
CA ARG A 15 16.75 14.20 -1.55
C ARG A 15 16.50 13.78 -3.00
N GLN A 16 17.49 13.90 -3.87
CA GLN A 16 17.34 13.49 -5.27
C GLN A 16 17.16 11.98 -5.34
N GLY A 17 16.24 11.51 -6.20
CA GLY A 17 15.89 10.08 -6.28
C GLY A 17 15.09 9.53 -5.09
N LYS A 18 14.77 10.34 -4.08
CA LYS A 18 14.07 9.90 -2.87
C LYS A 18 12.65 10.46 -2.75
N VAL A 19 11.80 9.71 -2.05
CA VAL A 19 10.46 10.13 -1.59
C VAL A 19 10.41 10.01 -0.07
N GLN A 20 9.92 11.05 0.60
CA GLN A 20 9.57 11.00 2.01
C GLN A 20 8.05 10.89 2.13
N LEU A 21 7.58 9.88 2.85
CA LEU A 21 6.18 9.73 3.21
C LEU A 21 6.02 10.11 4.69
N ILE A 22 5.01 10.93 5.00
CA ILE A 22 4.69 11.33 6.37
C ILE A 22 3.23 10.97 6.65
N ASP A 23 2.99 10.10 7.63
CA ASP A 23 1.65 9.81 8.12
C ASP A 23 1.27 10.80 9.23
N ALA A 24 0.49 11.79 8.85
CA ALA A 24 -0.07 12.79 9.76
C ALA A 24 -1.53 12.49 10.18
N SER A 25 -2.06 11.31 9.87
CA SER A 25 -3.47 10.97 10.11
C SER A 25 -3.87 10.98 11.60
N GLY A 26 -2.90 10.70 12.49
CA GLY A 26 -3.05 10.77 13.94
C GLY A 26 -2.88 12.17 14.54
N MET A 27 -2.37 13.15 13.77
CA MET A 27 -1.98 14.47 14.29
C MET A 27 -3.15 15.45 14.23
N TRP A 28 -4.10 15.33 15.15
CA TRP A 28 -5.27 16.21 15.21
C TRP A 28 -5.75 16.42 16.64
N GLN A 29 -6.45 17.53 16.86
CA GLN A 29 -7.18 17.82 18.09
C GLN A 29 -8.67 18.04 17.78
N LYS A 30 -9.52 17.84 18.79
CA LYS A 30 -10.95 18.15 18.66
C LYS A 30 -11.11 19.66 18.50
N MET A 31 -11.91 20.06 17.52
CA MET A 31 -12.24 21.48 17.34
C MET A 31 -13.07 21.99 18.51
N ARG A 32 -12.77 23.21 18.98
CA ARG A 32 -13.57 23.88 20.03
C ARG A 32 -15.02 24.08 19.61
N LYS A 33 -15.25 24.48 18.35
CA LYS A 33 -16.58 24.58 17.74
C LYS A 33 -16.60 23.80 16.43
N SER A 34 -17.56 22.90 16.34
CA SER A 34 -17.79 22.07 15.17
C SER A 34 -18.31 22.89 13.98
N LEU A 35 -17.90 22.55 12.76
CA LEU A 35 -18.40 23.15 11.52
C LEU A 35 -19.01 22.07 10.63
N GLY A 36 -20.34 22.01 10.54
CA GLY A 36 -21.04 20.96 9.77
C GLY A 36 -20.72 19.57 10.33
N SER A 37 -20.03 18.73 9.56
CA SER A 37 -19.50 17.43 10.00
C SER A 37 -18.00 17.45 10.35
N LYS A 38 -17.32 18.60 10.20
CA LYS A 38 -15.91 18.76 10.58
C LYS A 38 -15.79 18.88 12.10
N ARG A 39 -14.99 18.00 12.69
CA ARG A 39 -14.80 17.88 14.16
C ARG A 39 -13.34 17.90 14.60
N LYS A 40 -12.41 17.83 13.64
CA LYS A 40 -10.98 17.68 13.87
C LYS A 40 -10.22 18.79 13.18
N GLU A 41 -9.15 19.26 13.80
CA GLU A 41 -8.21 20.23 13.27
C GLU A 41 -6.77 19.87 13.65
N MET A 42 -5.80 20.35 12.88
CA MET A 42 -4.40 20.34 13.27
C MET A 42 -4.12 21.61 14.08
N SER A 43 -3.44 21.48 15.22
CA SER A 43 -2.92 22.64 15.95
C SER A 43 -1.63 23.14 15.31
N ASP A 44 -1.20 24.34 15.69
CA ASP A 44 0.09 24.89 15.26
C ASP A 44 1.25 23.94 15.63
N ALA A 45 1.19 23.32 16.81
CA ALA A 45 2.18 22.33 17.23
C ALA A 45 2.21 21.09 16.32
N HIS A 46 1.05 20.62 15.83
CA HIS A 46 1.02 19.52 14.85
C HIS A 46 1.64 19.94 13.51
N ILE A 47 1.32 21.14 13.02
CA ILE A 47 1.83 21.67 11.75
C ILE A 47 3.35 21.88 11.84
N ASP A 48 3.84 22.44 12.93
CA ASP A 48 5.26 22.64 13.19
C ASP A 48 6.01 21.30 13.21
N HIS A 49 5.45 20.29 13.87
CA HIS A 49 6.06 18.96 13.91
C HIS A 49 6.15 18.33 12.51
N ILE A 50 5.07 18.35 11.73
CA ILE A 50 5.06 17.84 10.34
C ILE A 50 6.08 18.58 9.48
N THR A 51 6.16 19.90 9.64
CA THR A 51 7.04 20.77 8.86
C THR A 51 8.51 20.52 9.21
N ARG A 52 8.83 20.30 10.50
CA ARG A 52 10.18 19.89 10.93
C ARG A 52 10.55 18.52 10.39
N LEU A 53 9.68 17.52 10.52
CA LEU A 53 9.91 16.19 9.94
C LEU A 53 10.19 16.27 8.44
N PHE A 54 9.38 17.04 7.71
CA PHE A 54 9.59 17.28 6.29
C PHE A 54 10.92 18.01 6.02
N GLY A 55 11.25 19.05 6.79
CA GLY A 55 12.44 19.89 6.59
C GLY A 55 13.75 19.18 6.93
N ASP A 56 13.75 18.39 7.99
CA ASP A 56 14.92 17.66 8.48
C ASP A 56 15.21 16.42 7.62
N PHE A 57 14.21 15.93 6.86
CA PHE A 57 14.34 14.74 6.01
C PHE A 57 14.84 13.52 6.78
N VAL A 58 14.17 13.22 7.89
CA VAL A 58 14.51 12.11 8.77
C VAL A 58 13.37 11.11 8.86
N GLU A 59 13.72 9.84 9.08
CA GLU A 59 12.74 8.84 9.49
C GLU A 59 12.37 9.04 10.96
N ALA A 60 11.10 8.80 11.28
CA ALA A 60 10.57 9.03 12.62
C ALA A 60 9.48 8.02 12.96
N LYS A 61 9.33 7.74 14.25
CA LYS A 61 8.26 6.93 14.82
C LYS A 61 7.49 7.73 15.87
N GLY A 62 6.21 7.42 16.02
CA GLY A 62 5.37 7.94 17.10
C GLY A 62 5.67 7.28 18.43
N GLU A 63 5.06 7.81 19.49
CA GLU A 63 5.16 7.26 20.84
C GLU A 63 4.68 5.81 20.93
N ASP A 64 3.73 5.42 20.07
CA ASP A 64 3.21 4.06 20.00
C ASP A 64 4.04 3.13 19.09
N GLY A 65 5.23 3.59 18.67
CA GLY A 65 6.17 2.85 17.82
C GLY A 65 5.78 2.79 16.34
N GLN A 66 4.64 3.37 15.94
CA GLN A 66 4.25 3.42 14.53
C GLN A 66 5.17 4.35 13.75
N PRO A 67 5.58 3.99 12.52
CA PRO A 67 6.31 4.91 11.66
C PRO A 67 5.45 6.14 11.38
N ILE A 68 6.04 7.33 11.51
CA ILE A 68 5.41 8.60 11.16
C ILE A 68 6.07 9.19 9.92
N SER A 69 7.40 9.06 9.79
CA SER A 69 8.11 9.47 8.58
C SER A 69 9.01 8.34 8.10
N ARG A 70 8.96 8.07 6.79
CA ARG A 70 9.77 7.06 6.12
C ARG A 70 10.33 7.61 4.82
N ILE A 71 11.55 7.21 4.48
CA ILE A 71 12.26 7.68 3.29
C ILE A 71 12.58 6.48 2.41
N PHE A 72 12.25 6.59 1.14
CA PHE A 72 12.35 5.52 0.16
C PHE A 72 13.07 6.01 -1.09
N ASP A 73 13.66 5.07 -1.83
CA ASP A 73 14.04 5.30 -3.21
C ASP A 73 12.81 5.39 -4.13
N ASN A 74 12.88 6.25 -5.15
CA ASN A 74 11.80 6.38 -6.14
C ASN A 74 11.47 5.03 -6.79
N GLU A 75 12.51 4.22 -7.05
CA GLU A 75 12.42 2.93 -7.72
C GLU A 75 11.63 1.89 -6.90
N GLU A 76 11.55 2.04 -5.57
CA GLU A 76 10.76 1.14 -4.71
C GLU A 76 9.26 1.19 -4.98
N PHE A 77 8.78 2.32 -5.55
CA PHE A 77 7.38 2.48 -5.92
C PHE A 77 7.10 2.07 -7.36
N GLY A 78 8.14 1.83 -8.15
CA GLY A 78 8.00 1.44 -9.53
C GLY A 78 7.61 -0.03 -9.69
N TYR A 79 6.93 -0.33 -10.79
CA TYR A 79 6.72 -1.70 -11.24
C TYR A 79 6.60 -1.76 -12.76
N TYR A 80 6.92 -2.92 -13.33
CA TYR A 80 6.56 -3.28 -14.70
C TYR A 80 5.20 -3.97 -14.68
N SER A 81 4.21 -3.36 -15.30
CA SER A 81 2.93 -4.00 -15.60
C SER A 81 3.09 -4.78 -16.90
N ILE A 82 3.25 -6.10 -16.80
CA ILE A 82 3.48 -6.99 -17.94
C ILE A 82 2.14 -7.60 -18.37
N THR A 83 1.91 -7.68 -19.68
CA THR A 83 0.77 -8.42 -20.21
C THR A 83 1.19 -9.86 -20.48
N VAL A 84 0.56 -10.79 -19.77
CA VAL A 84 0.76 -12.23 -19.95
C VAL A 84 -0.29 -12.73 -20.93
N GLU A 85 0.16 -13.19 -22.08
CA GLU A 85 -0.69 -13.78 -23.11
C GLU A 85 -0.61 -15.30 -23.05
N ARG A 86 -1.72 -15.96 -23.36
CA ARG A 86 -1.84 -17.42 -23.47
C ARG A 86 -2.46 -17.78 -24.82
N PRO A 87 -2.16 -18.96 -25.36
CA PRO A 87 -2.57 -19.31 -26.71
C PRO A 87 -4.07 -19.62 -26.78
N LEU A 88 -4.71 -19.12 -27.83
CA LEU A 88 -6.04 -19.54 -28.26
C LEU A 88 -5.96 -20.97 -28.77
N ARG A 89 -6.90 -21.79 -28.30
CA ARG A 89 -7.02 -23.20 -28.67
C ARG A 89 -8.35 -23.45 -29.36
N ASP A 90 -8.35 -24.37 -30.32
CA ASP A 90 -9.58 -24.85 -30.95
C ASP A 90 -10.32 -25.86 -30.03
N GLU A 91 -11.45 -26.38 -30.50
CA GLU A 91 -12.27 -27.37 -29.76
C GLU A 91 -11.50 -28.66 -29.46
N ALA A 92 -10.46 -28.99 -30.24
CA ALA A 92 -9.60 -30.14 -30.03
C ALA A 92 -8.40 -29.82 -29.09
N GLY A 93 -8.30 -28.60 -28.58
CA GLY A 93 -7.23 -28.16 -27.67
C GLY A 93 -5.93 -27.78 -28.37
N LYS A 94 -5.91 -27.70 -29.71
CA LYS A 94 -4.72 -27.36 -30.50
C LYS A 94 -4.56 -25.85 -30.60
N ILE A 95 -3.31 -25.37 -30.50
CA ILE A 95 -2.98 -23.95 -30.59
C ILE A 95 -3.30 -23.42 -31.99
N ILE A 96 -4.07 -22.33 -32.05
CA ILE A 96 -4.37 -21.59 -33.26
C ILE A 96 -3.23 -20.59 -33.50
N LEU A 97 -2.70 -20.57 -34.73
CA LEU A 97 -1.67 -19.62 -35.14
C LEU A 97 -2.29 -18.40 -35.82
N GLY A 98 -1.69 -17.23 -35.59
CA GLY A 98 -2.06 -16.01 -36.31
C GLY A 98 -1.83 -16.18 -37.82
N GLN A 99 -2.80 -15.74 -38.62
CA GLN A 99 -2.75 -15.90 -40.08
C GLN A 99 -2.15 -14.69 -40.82
N LYS A 100 -2.17 -13.51 -40.18
CA LYS A 100 -1.76 -12.23 -40.79
C LYS A 100 -1.09 -11.31 -39.76
N GLY A 101 -0.36 -10.30 -40.24
CA GLY A 101 0.28 -9.27 -39.40
C GLY A 101 1.47 -9.78 -38.58
N LYS A 102 1.79 -9.08 -37.49
CA LYS A 102 2.92 -9.39 -36.57
C LYS A 102 2.83 -10.80 -35.93
N LEU A 103 1.63 -11.37 -35.89
CA LEU A 103 1.34 -12.67 -35.29
C LEU A 103 1.36 -13.82 -36.32
N LYS A 104 1.68 -13.57 -37.60
CA LYS A 104 1.70 -14.62 -38.61
C LYS A 104 2.66 -15.75 -38.22
N GLY A 105 2.13 -16.97 -38.07
CA GLY A 105 2.90 -18.16 -37.67
C GLY A 105 3.23 -18.25 -36.17
N LYS A 106 2.83 -17.27 -35.36
CA LYS A 106 2.94 -17.29 -33.89
C LYS A 106 1.61 -17.71 -33.25
N PRO A 107 1.60 -18.23 -32.01
CA PRO A 107 0.36 -18.49 -31.30
C PRO A 107 -0.52 -17.24 -31.23
N GLN A 108 -1.80 -17.40 -31.59
CA GLN A 108 -2.80 -16.35 -31.46
C GLN A 108 -3.13 -16.21 -29.96
N PRO A 109 -3.11 -15.00 -29.37
CA PRO A 109 -3.49 -14.82 -27.97
C PRO A 109 -5.00 -15.02 -27.77
N ASP A 110 -5.38 -15.71 -26.68
CA ASP A 110 -6.76 -15.77 -26.19
C ASP A 110 -7.02 -14.63 -25.21
N SER A 111 -7.85 -13.66 -25.61
CA SER A 111 -8.17 -12.51 -24.75
C SER A 111 -8.88 -12.89 -23.45
N ARG A 112 -9.49 -14.08 -23.35
CA ARG A 112 -10.16 -14.57 -22.13
C ARG A 112 -9.18 -15.14 -21.12
N LEU A 113 -7.98 -15.52 -21.57
CA LEU A 113 -6.92 -16.09 -20.73
C LEU A 113 -5.76 -15.10 -20.52
N ARG A 114 -5.88 -13.89 -21.06
CA ARG A 114 -4.91 -12.81 -20.86
C ARG A 114 -4.95 -12.35 -19.41
N ASP A 115 -3.77 -12.14 -18.85
CA ASP A 115 -3.61 -11.58 -17.51
C ASP A 115 -2.63 -10.40 -17.50
N THR A 116 -2.60 -9.67 -16.39
CA THR A 116 -1.65 -8.60 -16.12
C THR A 116 -0.97 -8.83 -14.79
N GLU A 117 0.36 -8.87 -14.82
CA GLU A 117 1.20 -9.04 -13.63
C GLU A 117 2.00 -7.78 -13.35
N ASN A 118 2.17 -7.44 -12.08
CA ASN A 118 2.99 -6.30 -11.67
C ASN A 118 4.30 -6.81 -11.07
N VAL A 119 5.40 -6.64 -11.80
CA VAL A 119 6.75 -7.02 -11.37
C VAL A 119 7.42 -5.82 -10.72
N PRO A 120 7.93 -5.90 -9.48
CA PRO A 120 8.66 -4.80 -8.85
C PRO A 120 9.80 -4.27 -9.74
N TYR A 121 10.00 -2.95 -9.79
CA TYR A 121 10.95 -2.32 -10.72
C TYR A 121 12.40 -2.80 -10.57
N LEU A 122 12.77 -3.19 -9.35
CA LEU A 122 14.10 -3.67 -9.01
C LEU A 122 14.32 -5.16 -9.34
N GLN A 123 13.32 -5.87 -9.89
CA GLN A 123 13.42 -7.26 -10.29
C GLN A 123 13.49 -7.42 -11.81
N ASP A 124 14.22 -8.44 -12.27
CA ASP A 124 14.22 -8.82 -13.67
C ASP A 124 12.88 -9.46 -14.06
N VAL A 125 12.26 -8.92 -15.11
CA VAL A 125 10.95 -9.38 -15.59
C VAL A 125 10.98 -10.82 -16.08
N ALA A 126 12.06 -11.24 -16.75
CA ALA A 126 12.14 -12.60 -17.30
C ALA A 126 12.35 -13.64 -16.20
N GLU A 127 13.12 -13.31 -15.16
CA GLU A 127 13.31 -14.17 -13.99
C GLU A 127 12.04 -14.29 -13.16
N TYR A 128 11.35 -13.16 -12.90
CA TYR A 128 10.03 -13.17 -12.24
C TYR A 128 9.04 -14.04 -13.03
N PHE A 129 8.95 -13.85 -14.35
CA PHE A 129 8.03 -14.60 -15.19
C PHE A 129 8.27 -16.11 -15.16
N LYS A 130 9.55 -16.52 -15.15
CA LYS A 130 9.91 -17.94 -15.03
C LYS A 130 9.56 -18.53 -13.66
N ARG A 131 9.69 -17.74 -12.59
CA ARG A 131 9.46 -18.18 -11.22
C ARG A 131 7.98 -18.22 -10.85
N GLU A 132 7.23 -17.19 -11.22
CA GLU A 132 5.85 -16.99 -10.75
C GLU A 132 4.80 -17.37 -11.80
N VAL A 133 5.08 -17.20 -13.10
CA VAL A 133 4.06 -17.41 -14.14
C VAL A 133 4.16 -18.77 -14.80
N LEU A 134 5.35 -19.15 -15.30
CA LEU A 134 5.52 -20.39 -16.05
C LEU A 134 5.15 -21.69 -15.30
N PRO A 135 5.31 -21.82 -13.96
CA PRO A 135 4.86 -23.01 -13.24
C PRO A 135 3.34 -23.22 -13.29
N HIS A 136 2.57 -22.13 -13.42
CA HIS A 136 1.11 -22.16 -13.49
C HIS A 136 0.58 -22.08 -14.93
N ALA A 137 1.32 -21.43 -15.83
CA ALA A 137 0.98 -21.30 -17.25
C ALA A 137 2.21 -21.54 -18.15
N PRO A 138 2.59 -22.81 -18.42
CA PRO A 138 3.79 -23.14 -19.18
C PRO A 138 3.77 -22.69 -20.64
N ASP A 139 2.58 -22.42 -21.19
CA ASP A 139 2.35 -21.96 -22.56
C ASP A 139 2.24 -20.44 -22.71
N ALA A 140 2.44 -19.70 -21.61
CA ALA A 140 2.34 -18.25 -21.60
C ALA A 140 3.58 -17.56 -22.17
N TRP A 141 3.38 -16.34 -22.69
CA TRP A 141 4.46 -15.43 -23.07
C TRP A 141 4.12 -13.98 -22.71
N ILE A 142 5.14 -13.14 -22.58
CA ILE A 142 4.96 -11.70 -22.34
C ILE A 142 4.76 -10.98 -23.68
N ASP A 143 3.80 -10.06 -23.74
CA ASP A 143 3.67 -9.09 -24.82
C ASP A 143 4.49 -7.81 -24.48
N PRO A 144 5.69 -7.61 -25.08
CA PRO A 144 6.53 -6.47 -24.76
C PRO A 144 5.94 -5.14 -25.26
N ASP A 145 5.13 -5.16 -26.33
CA ASP A 145 4.49 -3.96 -26.88
C ASP A 145 3.44 -3.39 -25.91
N LYS A 146 2.91 -4.23 -24.99
CA LYS A 146 1.92 -3.85 -23.98
C LYS A 146 2.48 -3.69 -22.57
N THR A 147 3.76 -3.99 -22.38
CA THR A 147 4.42 -3.83 -21.09
C THR A 147 4.62 -2.35 -20.77
N LYS A 148 4.26 -1.93 -19.56
CA LYS A 148 4.33 -0.52 -19.14
C LYS A 148 5.03 -0.37 -17.80
N VAL A 149 5.70 0.76 -17.59
CA VAL A 149 6.19 1.15 -16.27
C VAL A 149 5.08 1.90 -15.55
N GLY A 150 4.74 1.45 -14.34
CA GLY A 150 3.82 2.09 -13.42
C GLY A 150 4.50 2.47 -12.12
N TYR A 151 3.85 3.33 -11.34
CA TYR A 151 4.27 3.70 -9.98
C TYR A 151 3.07 3.65 -9.05
N GLU A 152 3.25 3.07 -7.86
CA GLU A 152 2.22 2.99 -6.83
C GLU A 152 2.82 3.25 -5.44
N ILE A 153 2.12 4.01 -4.60
CA ILE A 153 2.47 4.23 -3.18
C ILE A 153 1.43 3.56 -2.29
N PRO A 154 1.67 2.31 -1.84
CA PRO A 154 0.75 1.59 -0.98
C PRO A 154 0.95 1.99 0.49
N PHE A 155 0.34 3.09 0.93
CA PHE A 155 0.49 3.61 2.30
C PHE A 155 0.30 2.55 3.39
N ASN A 156 -0.70 1.67 3.25
CA ASN A 156 -0.92 0.58 4.21
C ASN A 156 0.30 -0.35 4.33
N ARG A 157 0.99 -0.67 3.22
CA ARG A 157 2.20 -1.51 3.27
C ARG A 157 3.33 -0.85 4.07
N HIS A 158 3.42 0.47 4.03
CA HIS A 158 4.51 1.22 4.66
C HIS A 158 4.22 1.68 6.09
N PHE A 159 2.96 1.89 6.45
CA PHE A 159 2.58 2.47 7.73
C PHE A 159 1.77 1.53 8.63
N TYR A 160 1.26 0.42 8.11
CA TYR A 160 0.56 -0.56 8.94
C TYR A 160 1.53 -1.27 9.88
N VAL A 161 1.24 -1.17 11.18
CA VAL A 161 1.88 -1.97 12.21
C VAL A 161 0.82 -2.89 12.80
N PHE A 162 1.05 -4.20 12.70
CA PHE A 162 0.16 -5.19 13.30
C PHE A 162 0.14 -4.99 14.82
N LYS A 163 -1.04 -4.64 15.35
CA LYS A 163 -1.29 -4.59 16.79
C LYS A 163 -1.96 -5.90 17.18
N PRO A 164 -1.27 -6.81 17.89
CA PRO A 164 -1.89 -8.04 18.34
C PRO A 164 -3.06 -7.71 19.28
N PRO A 165 -4.10 -8.56 19.33
CA PRO A 165 -5.15 -8.42 20.32
C PRO A 165 -4.58 -8.47 21.72
N ARG A 166 -5.20 -7.74 22.66
CA ARG A 166 -4.80 -7.79 24.07
C ARG A 166 -5.05 -9.22 24.61
N PRO A 167 -4.19 -9.74 25.51
CA PRO A 167 -4.39 -11.05 26.12
C PRO A 167 -5.74 -11.16 26.83
N LEU A 168 -6.35 -12.36 26.79
CA LEU A 168 -7.66 -12.60 27.40
C LEU A 168 -7.67 -12.33 28.90
N GLU A 169 -6.58 -12.66 29.59
CA GLU A 169 -6.42 -12.50 31.03
C GLU A 169 -6.51 -11.03 31.45
N VAL A 170 -6.02 -10.11 30.60
CA VAL A 170 -6.12 -8.67 30.82
C VAL A 170 -7.57 -8.21 30.63
N ILE A 171 -8.25 -8.73 29.61
CA ILE A 171 -9.65 -8.41 29.32
C ILE A 171 -10.53 -8.87 30.49
N ASP A 172 -10.34 -10.10 30.98
CA ASP A 172 -11.10 -10.66 32.10
C ASP A 172 -10.88 -9.88 33.40
N ALA A 173 -9.64 -9.46 33.67
CA ALA A 173 -9.34 -8.63 34.83
C ALA A 173 -10.02 -7.24 34.75
N GLU A 174 -10.01 -6.59 33.58
CA GLU A 174 -10.69 -5.31 33.35
C GLU A 174 -12.22 -5.44 33.46
N LEU A 175 -12.79 -6.52 32.93
CA LEU A 175 -14.22 -6.82 33.02
C LEU A 175 -14.64 -7.02 34.47
N LYS A 176 -13.85 -7.80 35.23
CA LYS A 176 -14.09 -7.98 36.67
C LYS A 176 -14.02 -6.66 37.41
N GLN A 177 -12.98 -5.85 37.20
CA GLN A 177 -12.84 -4.54 37.83
C GLN A 177 -14.02 -3.61 37.52
N THR A 178 -14.49 -3.61 36.27
CA THR A 178 -15.64 -2.81 35.85
C THR A 178 -16.92 -3.30 36.50
N THR A 179 -17.09 -4.63 36.60
CA THR A 179 -18.24 -5.26 37.26
C THR A 179 -18.28 -4.92 38.75
N ASP A 180 -17.14 -5.00 39.44
CA ASP A 180 -17.02 -4.65 40.86
C ASP A 180 -17.40 -3.18 41.09
N ARG A 181 -16.93 -2.26 40.23
CA ARG A 181 -17.31 -0.83 40.30
C ARG A 181 -18.82 -0.62 40.11
N ILE A 182 -19.44 -1.31 39.15
CA ILE A 182 -20.89 -1.20 38.91
C ILE A 182 -21.67 -1.70 40.13
N LEU A 183 -21.25 -2.83 40.71
CA LEU A 183 -21.88 -3.40 41.91
C LEU A 183 -21.79 -2.44 43.10
N ASP A 184 -20.64 -1.79 43.31
CA ASP A 184 -20.47 -0.80 44.37
C ASP A 184 -21.35 0.44 44.16
N MET A 185 -21.47 0.94 42.92
CA MET A 185 -22.38 2.04 42.61
C MET A 185 -23.85 1.69 42.87
N ILE A 186 -24.28 0.49 42.49
CA ILE A 186 -25.66 0.03 42.72
C ILE A 186 -25.94 -0.10 44.22
N LYS A 187 -25.00 -0.65 45.01
CA LYS A 187 -25.13 -0.71 46.47
C LYS A 187 -25.23 0.68 47.10
N GLY A 188 -24.45 1.64 46.63
CA GLY A 188 -24.50 3.03 47.11
C GLY A 188 -25.79 3.77 46.74
N LEU A 189 -26.56 3.32 45.75
CA LEU A 189 -27.87 3.86 45.36
C LEU A 189 -29.05 3.20 46.08
N SER A 190 -28.83 2.02 46.66
CA SER A 190 -29.85 1.23 47.37
C SER A 190 -29.74 1.31 48.90
N ALA A 191 -28.81 2.13 49.39
CA ALA A 191 -28.69 2.56 50.79
C ALA A 191 -29.20 4.01 50.94
#